data_AF-A0A1H6JMP6-F1
#
_entry.id   AF-A0A1H6JMP6-F1
#
_cell.length_a   1.000
_cell.length_b   1.000
_cell.length_c   1.000
_cell.angle_alpha   90.00
_cell.angle_beta   90.00
_cell.angle_gamma   90.00
#
_symmetry.space_group_name_H-M   'P 1'
#
loop_
_entity.id
_entity.type
_entity.pdbx_description
1 polymer ?
#
loop_
_entity_poly.entity_id
_entity_poly.type
_entity_poly.pdbx_seq_one_letter_code
_entity_poly.pdbx_strand_id
1 'polypeptide(L)' 'MKFSKKIKNIRLLQGMTQEEFSCFLGIGYASIQKYESGVRKPSYAALRIICKKFPEYALALVVDDISTKQIYIKQKEEKA' A
#
# COMPACT_ATOMS: atom_id res chain seq x y z
N MET A 1 -3.68 -1.43 -12.84
CA MET A 1 -3.49 -0.19 -12.02
C MET A 1 -1.99 0.06 -11.77
N LYS A 2 -1.48 1.31 -11.85
CA LYS A 2 -0.04 1.60 -11.59
C LYS A 2 0.35 1.22 -10.16
N PHE A 3 1.53 0.60 -9.99
CA PHE A 3 2.07 0.15 -8.70
C PHE A 3 2.09 1.25 -7.61
N SER A 4 2.47 2.46 -7.97
CA SER A 4 2.46 3.63 -7.06
C SER A 4 1.07 3.94 -6.49
N LYS A 5 0.03 3.83 -7.32
CA LYS A 5 -1.37 3.99 -6.89
C LYS A 5 -1.80 2.88 -5.94
N LYS A 6 -1.28 1.65 -6.10
CA LYS A 6 -1.58 0.54 -5.20
C LYS A 6 -1.10 0.84 -3.77
N ILE A 7 0.14 1.32 -3.63
CA ILE A 7 0.71 1.70 -2.33
C ILE A 7 -0.12 2.83 -1.70
N LYS A 8 -0.43 3.87 -2.49
CA LYS A 8 -1.28 4.97 -2.02
C LYS A 8 -2.65 4.49 -1.56
N ASN A 9 -3.26 3.57 -2.30
CA ASN A 9 -4.57 3.03 -1.93
C ASN A 9 -4.50 2.25 -0.63
N ILE A 10 -3.48 1.40 -0.41
CA ILE A 10 -3.29 0.70 0.86
C ILE A 10 -3.29 1.70 2.01
N ARG A 11 -2.50 2.77 1.91
CA ARG A 11 -2.46 3.82 2.94
C ARG A 11 -3.82 4.47 3.18
N LEU A 12 -4.51 4.87 2.11
CA LEU A 12 -5.82 5.53 2.21
C LEU A 12 -6.90 4.61 2.80
N LEU A 13 -6.86 3.31 2.48
CA LEU A 13 -7.77 2.32 3.04
C LEU A 13 -7.58 2.12 4.54
N GLN A 14 -6.35 2.34 5.03
CA GLN A 14 -6.03 2.32 6.46
C GLN A 14 -6.30 3.66 7.14
N GLY A 15 -6.79 4.67 6.41
CA GLY A 15 -7.09 6.00 6.95
C GLY A 15 -5.87 6.82 7.38
N MET A 16 -4.67 6.47 6.88
CA MET A 16 -3.41 7.10 7.32
C MET A 16 -2.98 8.26 6.42
N THR A 17 -2.36 9.29 7.03
CA THR A 17 -1.53 10.30 6.35
C THR A 17 -0.22 9.68 5.83
N GLN A 18 0.51 10.39 4.96
CA GLN A 18 1.80 9.90 4.44
C GLN A 18 2.85 9.80 5.55
N GLU A 19 2.80 10.71 6.53
CA GLU A 19 3.62 10.77 7.72
C GLU A 19 3.36 9.56 8.64
N GLU A 20 2.09 9.30 8.96
CA GLU A 20 1.71 8.13 9.77
C GLU A 20 2.10 6.81 9.08
N PHE A 21 1.88 6.72 7.77
CA PHE A 21 2.25 5.54 7.00
C PHE A 21 3.76 5.31 6.96
N SER A 22 4.53 6.39 6.79
CA SER A 22 5.99 6.40 6.90
C SER A 22 6.45 5.86 8.26
N CYS A 23 5.91 6.42 9.35
CA CYS A 23 6.22 6.00 10.71
C CYS A 23 5.84 4.53 10.96
N PHE A 24 4.64 4.11 10.54
CA PHE A 24 4.15 2.76 10.71
C PHE A 24 5.00 1.71 9.99
N LEU A 25 5.47 2.04 8.79
CA LEU A 25 6.36 1.19 7.99
C LEU A 25 7.82 1.28 8.42
N GLY A 26 8.22 2.32 9.15
CA GLY A 26 9.64 2.61 9.42
C GLY A 26 10.42 2.97 8.15
N ILE A 27 9.73 3.52 7.13
CA ILE A 27 10.31 3.95 5.85
C ILE A 27 10.26 5.47 5.82
N GLY A 28 11.38 6.13 5.51
CA GLY A 28 11.42 7.59 5.52
C GLY A 28 10.36 8.25 4.62
N TYR A 29 9.74 9.31 5.13
CA TYR A 29 8.64 10.04 4.50
C TYR A 29 8.87 10.39 3.01
N ALA A 30 10.05 10.94 2.69
CA ALA A 30 10.40 11.29 1.31
C ALA A 30 10.42 10.07 0.37
N SER A 31 10.70 8.88 0.90
CA SER A 31 10.60 7.64 0.13
C SER A 31 9.14 7.27 -0.13
N ILE A 32 8.27 7.35 0.88
CA ILE A 32 6.82 7.13 0.71
C ILE A 32 6.23 8.07 -0.34
N GLN A 33 6.54 9.38 -0.28
CA GLN A 33 6.11 10.34 -1.29
C GLN A 33 6.56 9.94 -2.72
N LYS A 34 7.82 9.54 -2.89
CA LYS A 34 8.35 9.11 -4.19
C LYS A 34 7.72 7.80 -4.68
N TYR A 35 7.37 6.90 -3.76
CA TYR A 35 6.70 5.65 -4.08
C TYR A 35 5.26 5.88 -4.55
N GLU A 36 4.50 6.72 -3.83
CA GLU A 36 3.11 7.01 -4.16
C GLU A 36 2.93 7.90 -5.40
N SER A 37 3.88 8.80 -5.65
CA SER A 37 3.93 9.60 -6.88
C SER A 37 4.40 8.81 -8.10
N GLY A 38 5.07 7.66 -7.88
CA GLY A 38 5.66 6.85 -8.95
C GLY A 38 6.99 7.39 -9.48
N VAL A 39 7.55 8.41 -8.84
CA VAL A 39 8.91 8.93 -9.13
C VAL A 39 9.96 7.84 -8.91
N ARG A 40 9.76 6.97 -7.91
CA ARG A 40 10.67 5.86 -7.60
C ARG A 40 9.89 4.61 -7.25
N LYS A 41 10.36 3.44 -7.69
CA LYS A 41 9.86 2.15 -7.19
C LYS A 41 10.51 1.81 -5.84
N PRO A 42 9.78 1.21 -4.89
CA PRO A 42 10.38 0.69 -3.67
C PRO A 42 11.48 -0.33 -3.97
N SER A 43 12.51 -0.37 -3.12
CA SER A 43 13.46 -1.47 -3.13
C SER A 43 12.77 -2.77 -2.70
N TYR A 44 13.40 -3.91 -2.95
CA TYR A 44 12.91 -5.20 -2.46
C TYR A 44 12.73 -5.21 -0.93
N ALA A 45 13.65 -4.59 -0.19
CA ALA A 45 13.55 -4.47 1.26
C ALA A 45 12.31 -3.65 1.69
N ALA A 46 12.08 -2.50 1.07
CA ALA A 46 10.90 -1.67 1.34
C ALA A 46 9.60 -2.39 0.97
N LEU A 47 9.58 -3.08 -0.17
CA LEU A 47 8.43 -3.89 -0.58
C LEU A 47 8.13 -5.00 0.41
N ARG A 48 9.17 -5.71 0.89
CA ARG A 48 9.02 -6.76 1.90
C ARG A 48 8.42 -6.22 3.20
N ILE A 49 8.81 -5.01 3.62
CA ILE A 49 8.24 -4.36 4.80
C ILE A 49 6.76 -4.09 4.59
N ILE A 50 6.39 -3.50 3.45
CA ILE A 50 4.98 -3.21 3.12
C ILE A 50 4.16 -4.51 3.12
N CYS A 51 4.61 -5.57 2.43
CA CYS A 51 3.89 -6.84 2.39
C CYS A 51 3.80 -7.53 3.75
N LYS A 52 4.80 -7.39 4.62
CA LYS A 52 4.76 -7.94 5.99
C LYS A 52 3.76 -7.22 6.88
N LYS A 53 3.64 -5.90 6.72
CA LYS A 53 2.71 -5.07 7.49
C LYS A 53 1.27 -5.19 6.97
N PHE A 54 1.11 -5.50 5.70
CA PHE A 54 -0.19 -5.63 5.03
C PHE A 54 -0.28 -6.90 4.17
N PRO A 55 -0.28 -8.10 4.79
CA PRO A 55 -0.32 -9.37 4.06
C PRO A 55 -1.56 -9.51 3.15
N GLU A 56 -2.69 -8.95 3.55
CA GLU A 56 -3.95 -8.97 2.80
C GLU A 56 -3.89 -8.23 1.45
N TYR A 57 -2.91 -7.33 1.27
CA TYR A 57 -2.71 -6.60 0.02
C TYR A 57 -1.50 -7.08 -0.78
N ALA A 58 -0.75 -8.09 -0.28
CA ALA A 58 0.45 -8.59 -0.94
C ALA A 58 0.18 -9.07 -2.37
N LEU A 59 -0.90 -9.83 -2.59
CA LEU A 59 -1.30 -10.29 -3.92
C LEU A 59 -1.70 -9.11 -4.82
N ALA A 60 -2.44 -8.15 -4.27
CA ALA A 60 -2.90 -6.98 -5.03
C ALA A 60 -1.73 -6.10 -5.50
N LEU A 61 -0.66 -6.00 -4.72
CA LEU A 61 0.56 -5.27 -5.11
C LEU A 61 1.23 -5.88 -6.36
N VAL A 62 1.23 -7.21 -6.46
CA VAL A 62 1.97 -7.96 -7.50
C VAL A 62 1.14 -8.17 -8.77
N VAL A 63 -0.18 -8.34 -8.66
CA VAL A 63 -1.04 -8.63 -9.83
C VAL A 63 -1.51 -7.34 -10.52
N ASP A 64 -1.26 -7.19 -11.83
CA ASP A 64 -1.54 -5.94 -12.55
C ASP A 64 -3.03 -5.59 -12.70
N ASP A 65 -3.90 -6.61 -12.65
CA ASP A 65 -5.33 -6.52 -12.98
C ASP A 65 -6.30 -6.52 -11.77
N ILE A 66 -5.80 -6.52 -10.53
CA ILE A 66 -6.68 -6.51 -9.34
C ILE A 66 -6.98 -5.06 -8.92
N SER A 67 -8.26 -4.68 -9.00
CA SER A 67 -8.82 -3.50 -8.35
C SER A 67 -8.85 -3.71 -6.83
N THR A 68 -7.98 -3.01 -6.09
CA THR A 68 -7.93 -3.06 -4.60
C THR A 68 -9.25 -2.66 -3.94
N LYS A 69 -10.14 -1.99 -4.69
CA LYS A 69 -11.46 -1.54 -4.23
C LYS A 69 -12.40 -2.72 -3.94
N GLN A 70 -12.27 -3.84 -4.65
CA GLN A 70 -13.11 -5.03 -4.44
C GLN A 70 -12.70 -5.86 -3.23
N ILE A 71 -11.41 -5.91 -2.89
CA ILE A 71 -10.93 -6.57 -1.66
C ILE A 71 -11.50 -5.87 -0.43
N TYR A 72 -11.53 -4.53 -0.45
CA TYR A 72 -12.04 -3.72 0.65
C TYR A 72 -13.56 -3.88 0.89
N ILE A 73 -14.38 -3.93 -0.16
CA ILE A 73 -15.84 -4.09 -0.01
C ILE A 73 -16.15 -5.41 0.71
N LYS A 74 -15.48 -6.51 0.32
CA LYS A 74 -15.61 -7.81 1.00
C LYS A 74 -15.19 -7.77 2.48
N GLN A 75 -14.08 -7.11 2.79
CA GLN A 75 -13.57 -7.02 4.16
C GLN A 75 -14.46 -6.19 5.09
N LYS A 76 -15.18 -5.20 4.56
CA LYS A 76 -16.13 -4.39 5.34
C LYS A 76 -17.45 -5.13 5.57
N GLU A 77 -17.88 -5.97 4.64
CA GLU A 77 -19.06 -6.83 4.76
C GLU A 77 -18.83 -8.00 5.74
N GLU A 78 -17.63 -8.56 5.85
CA GLU A 78 -17.30 -9.65 6.79
C GLU A 78 -17.10 -9.20 8.25
N LYS A 79 -16.97 -7.89 8.49
CA LYS A 79 -16.77 -7.30 9.83
C LYS A 79 -18.00 -6.54 10.37
N ALA A 80 -19.10 -6.54 9.62
CA ALA A 80 -20.40 -5.98 10.01
C ALA A 80 -21.34 -7.13 10.43
#